data_AF-A0A7C1M737-F1
#
_entry.id   AF-A0A7C1M737-F1
#
_cell.length_a   1.000
_cell.length_b   1.000
_cell.length_c   1.000
_cell.angle_alpha   90.00
_cell.angle_beta   90.00
_cell.angle_gamma   90.00
#
_symmetry.space_group_name_H-M   'P 1'
#
loop_
_entity.id
_entity.type
_entity.pdbx_description
1 polymer ?
#
loop_
_entity_poly.entity_id
_entity_poly.type
_entity_poly.pdbx_seq_one_letter_code
_entity_poly.pdbx_strand_id
1 'polypeptide(L)'
;MSLTRGKLIRLEDPEFEKEFCVYDDDQVEARYLLTSSLMERILTFNRKWNTTVCLSFRDSKVYIAIRMFKNLFEMRLFKSVVDYDFMEDNLRFLTLLAGIVGDLDLNTRIRTKG
;
A
#
# COMPACT_ATOMS: atom_id res chain seq x y z
N MET A 1 14.11 15.47 -9.83
CA MET A 1 13.46 15.76 -8.53
C MET A 1 14.21 15.02 -7.45
N SER A 2 14.91 15.73 -6.57
CA SER A 2 15.56 15.11 -5.41
C SER A 2 14.48 14.85 -4.36
N LEU A 3 14.21 13.58 -4.03
CA LEU A 3 13.50 13.25 -2.80
C LEU A 3 14.46 13.56 -1.65
N THR A 4 14.35 14.74 -1.04
CA THR A 4 14.82 14.88 0.34
C THR A 4 13.93 13.96 1.18
N ARG A 5 14.41 12.74 1.42
CA ARG A 5 13.78 11.84 2.39
C ARG A 5 13.92 12.51 3.76
N GLY A 6 12.85 12.49 4.56
CA GLY A 6 12.91 12.92 5.96
C GLY A 6 13.92 12.09 6.76
N LYS A 7 13.95 12.27 8.07
CA LYS A 7 14.88 11.52 8.92
C LYS A 7 14.43 10.07 9.05
N LEU A 8 15.39 9.13 9.05
CA LEU A 8 15.10 7.73 9.33
C LEU A 8 14.60 7.59 10.78
N ILE A 9 13.45 6.95 10.95
CA ILE A 9 12.85 6.65 12.25
C ILE A 9 13.04 5.18 12.55
N ARG A 10 13.43 4.88 13.79
CA ARG A 10 13.54 3.52 14.32
C ARG A 10 12.32 3.18 15.14
N LEU A 11 11.62 2.12 14.75
CA LEU A 11 10.45 1.59 15.40
C LEU A 11 10.81 0.38 16.27
N GLU A 12 9.93 0.07 17.23
CA GLU A 12 10.16 -1.00 18.20
C GLU A 12 9.81 -2.39 17.64
N ASP A 13 9.08 -2.44 16.52
CA ASP A 13 8.68 -3.69 15.86
C ASP A 13 9.82 -4.21 14.96
N PRO A 14 10.52 -5.28 15.37
CA PRO A 14 11.67 -5.80 14.63
C PRO A 14 11.28 -6.52 13.34
N GLU A 15 10.02 -6.94 13.19
CA GLU A 15 9.53 -7.52 11.95
C GLU A 15 9.24 -6.42 10.94
N PHE A 16 8.63 -5.33 11.39
CA PHE A 16 8.37 -4.17 10.55
C PHE A 16 9.66 -3.50 10.06
N GLU A 17 10.65 -3.30 10.93
CA GLU A 17 11.96 -2.71 10.57
C GLU A 17 12.75 -3.54 9.55
N LYS A 18 12.49 -4.85 9.44
CA LYS A 18 13.13 -5.70 8.42
C LYS A 18 12.54 -5.47 7.03
N GLU A 19 11.24 -5.23 6.97
CA GLU A 19 10.50 -5.11 5.71
C GLU A 19 10.41 -3.66 5.23
N PHE A 20 10.38 -2.69 6.15
CA PHE A 20 10.14 -1.27 5.87
C PHE A 20 11.16 -0.35 6.55
N CYS A 21 11.59 0.67 5.80
CA CYS A 21 12.29 1.83 6.35
C CYS A 21 11.32 3.01 6.41
N VAL A 22 11.19 3.63 7.59
CA VAL A 22 10.29 4.77 7.80
C VAL A 22 11.05 6.08 7.82
N TYR A 23 10.56 7.06 7.06
CA TYR A 23 11.14 8.39 6.98
C TYR A 23 10.07 9.44 7.30
N ASP A 24 10.37 10.30 8.26
CA ASP A 24 9.55 11.46 8.62
C ASP A 24 10.43 12.54 9.26
N ASP A 25 9.97 13.78 9.25
CA ASP A 25 10.62 14.87 9.98
C ASP A 25 10.13 14.95 11.44
N ASP A 26 8.95 14.39 11.74
CA ASP A 26 8.38 14.30 13.09
C ASP A 26 8.36 12.84 13.61
N GLN A 27 9.25 12.57 14.57
CA GLN A 27 9.38 11.27 15.22
C GLN A 27 8.18 10.85 16.07
N VAL A 28 7.46 11.83 16.62
CA VAL A 28 6.32 11.60 17.51
C VAL A 28 5.09 11.31 16.64
N GLU A 29 4.83 12.13 15.64
CA GLU A 29 3.73 11.93 14.68
C GLU A 29 3.80 10.56 14.01
N ALA A 30 4.98 10.17 13.51
CA ALA A 30 5.16 8.88 12.85
C ALA A 30 4.80 7.69 13.76
N ARG A 31 5.14 7.74 15.05
CA ARG A 31 4.81 6.66 16.02
C ARG A 31 3.33 6.67 16.41
N TYR A 32 2.69 7.84 16.47
CA TYR A 32 1.25 7.93 16.66
C TYR A 32 0.48 7.39 15.46
N LEU A 33 0.99 7.61 14.25
CA LEU A 33 0.38 7.10 13.03
C LEU A 33 0.57 5.58 12.89
N LEU A 34 1.83 5.12 13.00
CA LEU A 34 2.24 3.71 12.87
C LEU A 34 2.07 2.95 14.18
N THR A 35 0.83 2.86 14.64
CA THR A 35 0.46 1.98 15.75
C THR A 35 0.84 0.53 15.42
N SER A 36 1.08 -0.31 16.44
CA SER A 36 1.39 -1.74 16.25
C SER A 36 0.39 -2.43 15.33
N SER A 37 -0.89 -2.17 15.51
CA SER A 37 -1.95 -2.71 14.64
C SER A 37 -1.88 -2.27 13.17
N LEU A 38 -1.40 -1.05 12.88
CA LEU A 38 -1.23 -0.60 11.50
C LEU A 38 0.02 -1.23 10.88
N MET A 39 1.10 -1.34 11.64
CA MET A 39 2.32 -2.02 11.20
C MET A 39 2.03 -3.48 10.81
N GLU A 40 1.30 -4.22 11.65
CA GLU A 40 0.87 -5.60 11.37
C GLU A 40 0.00 -5.71 10.11
N ARG A 41 -0.92 -4.75 9.90
CA ARG A 41 -1.76 -4.68 8.71
C ARG A 41 -0.93 -4.42 7.46
N ILE A 42 0.03 -3.50 7.52
CA ILE A 42 0.95 -3.20 6.42
C ILE A 42 1.81 -4.42 6.09
N LEU A 43 2.31 -5.15 7.08
CA LEU A 43 3.07 -6.39 6.88
C LEU A 43 2.22 -7.46 6.20
N THR A 44 0.99 -7.67 6.69
CA THR A 44 0.04 -8.60 6.09
C THR A 44 -0.28 -8.21 4.65
N PHE A 45 -0.48 -6.91 4.41
CA PHE A 45 -0.73 -6.36 3.09
C PHE A 45 0.45 -6.59 2.15
N ASN A 46 1.68 -6.33 2.60
CA ASN A 46 2.91 -6.54 1.83
C ASN A 46 3.04 -8.02 1.39
N ARG A 47 2.79 -8.95 2.32
CA ARG A 47 2.81 -10.41 2.05
C ARG A 47 1.76 -10.83 1.03
N LYS A 48 0.56 -10.26 1.10
CA LYS A 48 -0.56 -10.57 0.19
C LYS A 48 -0.23 -10.24 -1.27
N TRP A 49 0.50 -9.16 -1.51
CA TRP A 49 0.89 -8.73 -2.86
C TRP A 49 2.14 -9.43 -3.40
N ASN A 50 2.94 -10.06 -2.54
CA ASN A 50 4.16 -10.79 -2.89
C ASN A 50 5.11 -9.98 -3.80
N THR A 51 5.18 -8.67 -3.56
CA THR A 51 6.01 -7.71 -4.30
C THR A 51 6.31 -6.52 -3.40
N THR A 52 7.21 -5.64 -3.83
CA THR A 52 7.52 -4.43 -3.07
C THR A 52 6.32 -3.48 -3.05
N VAL A 53 5.83 -3.20 -1.84
CA VAL A 53 4.85 -2.15 -1.55
C VAL A 53 5.55 -0.96 -0.91
N CYS A 54 5.21 0.26 -1.34
CA CYS A 54 5.57 1.49 -0.67
C CYS A 54 4.30 2.24 -0.27
N LEU A 55 4.29 2.86 0.91
CA LEU A 55 3.18 3.68 1.39
C LEU A 55 3.68 5.08 1.78
N SER A 56 2.80 6.07 1.62
CA SER A 56 3.00 7.43 2.12
C SER A 56 1.67 7.97 2.64
N PHE A 57 1.71 8.59 3.81
CA PHE A 57 0.56 9.23 4.44
C PHE A 57 0.77 10.74 4.37
N ARG A 58 -0.17 11.46 3.77
CA ARG A 58 -0.06 12.92 3.60
C ARG A 58 -1.43 13.53 3.34
N ASP A 59 -1.72 14.67 3.97
CA ASP A 59 -2.96 15.45 3.75
C ASP A 59 -4.24 14.59 3.88
N SER A 60 -4.29 13.75 4.93
CA SER A 60 -5.37 12.77 5.17
C SER A 60 -5.59 11.77 4.04
N LYS A 61 -4.59 11.57 3.18
CA LYS A 61 -4.60 10.58 2.10
C LYS A 61 -3.51 9.55 2.32
N VAL A 62 -3.78 8.34 1.86
CA VAL A 62 -2.80 7.26 1.78
C VAL A 62 -2.47 7.05 0.31
N TYR A 63 -1.20 7.20 -0.03
CA TYR A 63 -0.65 6.88 -1.34
C TYR A 63 0.03 5.52 -1.24
N ILE A 64 -0.32 4.61 -2.14
CA ILE A 64 0.21 3.24 -2.16
C ILE A 64 0.78 3.00 -3.54
N ALA A 65 2.05 2.60 -3.59
CA ALA A 65 2.72 2.15 -4.80
C ALA A 65 3.01 0.67 -4.66
N ILE A 66 2.54 -0.13 -5.60
CA ILE A 66 2.73 -1.58 -5.64
C ILE A 66 3.52 -1.88 -6.91
N ARG A 67 4.69 -2.49 -6.77
CA ARG A 67 5.49 -2.88 -7.94
C ARG A 67 4.78 -4.01 -8.68
N MET A 68 4.26 -3.70 -9.87
CA MET A 68 3.59 -4.66 -10.74
C MET A 68 4.41 -4.86 -12.01
N PHE A 69 4.67 -6.12 -12.36
CA PHE A 69 5.34 -6.48 -13.63
C PHE A 69 4.36 -6.76 -14.76
N LYS A 70 3.06 -6.76 -14.46
CA LYS A 70 1.98 -6.99 -15.42
C LYS A 70 1.38 -5.65 -15.83
N ASN A 71 1.16 -5.47 -17.13
CA ASN A 71 0.42 -4.31 -17.59
C ASN A 71 -1.07 -4.51 -17.32
N LEU A 72 -1.61 -3.75 -16.37
CA LEU A 72 -2.95 -3.92 -15.82
C LEU A 72 -4.02 -3.11 -16.58
N PHE A 73 -3.59 -2.19 -17.43
CA PHE A 73 -4.48 -1.28 -18.16
C PHE A 73 -4.27 -1.34 -19.67
N GLU A 74 -3.45 -2.28 -20.15
CA GLU A 74 -3.35 -2.53 -21.59
C GLU A 74 -4.67 -3.11 -22.08
N MET A 75 -5.45 -2.26 -22.74
CA MET A 75 -6.55 -2.68 -23.60
C MET A 75 -5.94 -3.54 -24.71
N ARG A 76 -6.04 -4.87 -24.58
CA ARG A 76 -5.61 -5.81 -25.62
C ARG A 76 -6.57 -5.72 -26.79
N LEU A 77 -6.42 -4.70 -27.63
CA LEU A 77 -7.21 -4.43 -28.84
C LEU A 77 -7.29 -5.63 -29.82
N PHE A 78 -6.39 -6.60 -29.67
CA PHE A 78 -6.20 -7.72 -30.59
C PHE A 78 -6.47 -9.10 -29.98
N LYS A 79 -7.10 -9.18 -28.79
CA LYS A 79 -7.56 -10.45 -28.21
C LYS A 79 -9.08 -10.52 -28.19
N SER A 80 -9.63 -11.72 -28.37
CA SER A 80 -11.05 -12.00 -28.23
C SER A 80 -11.57 -11.47 -26.88
N VAL A 81 -12.77 -10.89 -26.88
CA VAL A 81 -13.49 -10.42 -25.67
C VAL A 81 -13.70 -11.56 -24.66
N VAL A 82 -13.60 -12.81 -25.11
CA VAL A 82 -13.79 -14.04 -24.31
C VAL A 82 -12.46 -14.73 -23.99
N ASP A 83 -11.43 -13.97 -23.62
CA ASP A 83 -10.20 -14.52 -23.03
C ASP A 83 -10.44 -14.69 -21.52
N TYR A 84 -10.82 -15.91 -21.10
CA TYR A 84 -11.20 -16.21 -19.72
C TYR A 84 -10.04 -15.95 -18.74
N ASP A 85 -8.82 -16.33 -19.10
CA ASP A 85 -7.63 -16.09 -18.28
C ASP A 85 -7.41 -14.58 -18.06
N PHE A 86 -7.59 -13.79 -19.11
CA PHE A 86 -7.54 -12.33 -19.01
C PHE A 86 -8.62 -11.78 -18.08
N MET A 87 -9.87 -12.25 -18.18
CA MET A 87 -10.94 -11.81 -17.30
C MET A 87 -10.69 -12.20 -15.84
N GLU A 88 -10.25 -13.43 -15.59
CA GLU A 88 -9.93 -13.93 -14.24
C GLU A 88 -8.80 -13.11 -13.60
N ASP A 89 -7.73 -12.84 -14.34
CA ASP A 89 -6.61 -12.02 -13.88
C ASP A 89 -7.04 -10.59 -13.53
N ASN A 90 -7.88 -9.96 -14.36
CA ASN A 90 -8.38 -8.61 -14.12
C ASN A 90 -9.34 -8.57 -12.92
N LEU A 91 -10.26 -9.52 -12.81
CA LEU A 91 -11.19 -9.63 -11.68
C LEU A 91 -10.43 -9.84 -10.37
N ARG A 92 -9.43 -10.72 -10.37
CA ARG A 92 -8.54 -10.93 -9.22
C ARG A 92 -7.85 -9.61 -8.83
N PHE A 93 -7.35 -8.85 -9.80
CA PHE A 93 -6.70 -7.57 -9.51
C PHE A 93 -7.67 -6.51 -8.97
N LEU A 94 -8.84 -6.35 -9.58
CA LEU A 94 -9.88 -5.43 -9.08
C LEU A 94 -10.31 -5.81 -7.65
N THR A 95 -10.40 -7.11 -7.36
CA THR A 95 -10.70 -7.62 -6.02
C THR A 95 -9.59 -7.27 -5.02
N LEU A 96 -8.33 -7.40 -5.41
CA LEU A 96 -7.19 -7.00 -4.58
C LEU A 96 -7.19 -5.49 -4.32
N LEU A 97 -7.44 -4.67 -5.34
CA LEU A 97 -7.55 -3.21 -5.20
C LEU A 97 -8.69 -2.79 -4.27
N ALA A 98 -9.88 -3.38 -4.45
CA ALA A 98 -11.02 -3.11 -3.57
C ALA A 98 -10.75 -3.54 -2.12
N GLY A 99 -9.96 -4.61 -1.93
CA GLY A 99 -9.55 -5.11 -0.62
C GLY A 99 -8.63 -4.18 0.16
N ILE A 100 -7.89 -3.28 -0.50
CA ILE A 100 -6.92 -2.36 0.15
C ILE A 100 -7.56 -1.58 1.29
N VAL A 101 -8.78 -1.09 1.08
CA VAL A 101 -9.52 -0.28 2.06
C VAL A 101 -9.76 -1.06 3.35
N GLY A 102 -10.10 -2.35 3.24
CA GLY A 102 -10.31 -3.23 4.39
C GLY A 102 -9.01 -3.73 5.02
N ASP A 103 -8.03 -4.11 4.19
CA ASP A 103 -6.73 -4.63 4.64
C ASP A 103 -6.04 -3.59 5.55
N LEU A 104 -6.02 -2.32 5.13
CA LEU A 104 -5.38 -1.22 5.86
C LEU A 104 -6.33 -0.45 6.80
N ASP A 105 -7.59 -0.88 6.90
CA ASP A 105 -8.63 -0.22 7.71
C ASP A 105 -8.73 1.29 7.44
N LEU A 106 -8.73 1.69 6.17
CA LEU A 106 -8.70 3.10 5.77
C LEU A 106 -10.00 3.83 6.16
N ASN A 107 -11.11 3.10 6.31
CA ASN A 107 -12.42 3.65 6.70
C ASN A 107 -12.43 4.25 8.12
N THR A 108 -11.54 3.80 9.02
CA THR A 108 -11.46 4.34 10.38
C THR A 108 -10.47 5.50 10.50
N ARG A 109 -9.51 5.59 9.56
CA ARG A 109 -8.41 6.57 9.59
C ARG A 109 -8.60 7.78 8.68
N ILE A 110 -9.33 7.63 7.56
CA ILE A 110 -9.69 8.74 6.66
C ILE A 110 -11.05 9.29 7.08
N ARG A 111 -11.16 9.78 8.31
CA ARG A 111 -12.33 10.57 8.72
C ARG A 111 -12.02 12.03 8.42
N THR A 112 -12.62 12.57 7.35
CA THR A 112 -12.78 14.01 7.18
C THR A 112 -13.45 14.55 8.44
N LYS A 113 -12.82 15.53 9.10
CA LYS A 113 -13.58 16.45 9.95
C LYS A 113 -14.62 17.09 9.03
N GLY A 114 -15.88 16.73 9.22
CA GLY A 114 -17.02 17.46 8.65
C GLY A 114 -17.21 18.78 9.36
#